data_AF-G1QN20-F1
#
_entry.id   AF-G1QN20-F1
#
_cell.length_a   1.000
_cell.length_b   1.000
_cell.length_c   1.000
_cell.angle_alpha   90.00
_cell.angle_beta   90.00
_cell.angle_gamma   90.00
#
_symmetry.space_group_name_H-M   'P 1'
#
loop_
_entity.id
_entity.type
_entity.pdbx_description
1 polymer ?
#
loop_
_entity_poly.entity_id
_entity_poly.type
_entity_poly.pdbx_seq_one_letter_code
_entity_poly.pdbx_strand_id
1 'polypeptide(L)'
;MLLLDLMSSPSPQLLVAAAQQTLGMGKRRSPPQAICLHLAGEVLAVARGLKPAVLYDCNCAGASELQSYLEELQGLGFLTFGLHILEIGENSLIVSPERVCQHLEQVLLGTIAFVDVSSCQPHPSVCSLDQLRDLKALVAEIITHLQGLQRDLSLAVSHSRLHSSDWNLCTVFGILLGYPVPYTFHLNQGDDNCLALTPLRVFTARISWLLGQPPILLYSFSVPESLFPGLRDILNTWEKDLRTRFRTQNDFADLSVSSEIVTLPAVAL
;
A
#
# COMPACT_ATOMS: atom_id res chain seq x y z
N MET A 1 35.65 -21.94 9.64
CA MET A 1 35.39 -20.53 9.28
C MET A 1 34.56 -20.54 8.02
N LEU A 2 33.31 -20.09 7.96
CA LEU A 2 32.43 -19.42 8.90
C LEU A 2 31.03 -19.97 8.59
N LEU A 3 30.32 -20.43 9.61
CA LEU A 3 28.86 -20.53 9.56
C LEU A 3 28.37 -19.10 9.31
N LEU A 4 27.86 -18.84 8.10
CA LEU A 4 26.91 -17.75 7.92
C LEU A 4 25.71 -18.16 8.76
N ASP A 5 25.58 -17.53 9.93
CA ASP A 5 24.35 -17.55 10.71
C ASP A 5 23.22 -17.17 9.76
N LEU A 6 22.50 -18.19 9.31
CA LEU A 6 21.19 -18.04 8.70
C LEU A 6 20.40 -17.34 9.81
N MET A 7 20.21 -16.02 9.72
CA MET A 7 19.29 -15.35 10.63
C MET A 7 17.93 -15.99 10.40
N SER A 8 17.61 -16.97 11.23
CA SER A 8 16.32 -17.64 11.25
C SER A 8 15.28 -16.55 11.36
N SER A 9 14.43 -16.44 10.34
CA SER A 9 13.26 -15.56 10.37
C SER A 9 12.58 -15.74 11.74
N PRO A 10 12.28 -14.64 12.47
CA PRO A 10 11.70 -14.74 13.79
C PRO A 10 10.44 -15.60 13.76
N SER A 11 10.22 -16.37 14.83
CA SER A 11 9.10 -17.29 14.86
C SER A 11 7.77 -16.53 14.71
N PRO A 12 6.75 -17.14 14.06
CA PRO A 12 5.43 -16.49 13.92
C PRO A 12 4.85 -16.02 15.25
N GLN A 13 5.15 -16.73 16.35
CA GLN A 13 4.69 -16.34 17.69
C GLN A 13 5.30 -15.02 18.17
N LEU A 14 6.57 -14.73 17.84
CA LEU A 14 7.21 -13.47 18.21
C LEU A 14 6.61 -12.29 17.45
N LEU A 15 6.32 -12.46 16.16
CA LEU A 15 5.63 -11.44 15.35
C LEU A 15 4.24 -11.12 15.89
N VAL A 16 3.50 -12.15 16.31
CA VAL A 16 2.18 -12.02 16.92
C VAL A 16 2.28 -11.32 18.28
N ALA A 17 3.25 -11.72 19.11
CA ALA A 17 3.46 -11.10 20.41
C ALA A 17 3.79 -9.60 20.26
N ALA A 18 4.69 -9.24 19.34
CA ALA A 18 5.04 -7.85 19.05
C ALA A 18 3.80 -7.02 18.71
N ALA A 19 2.97 -7.50 17.76
CA ALA A 19 1.74 -6.81 17.37
C ALA A 19 0.74 -6.69 18.52
N GLN A 20 0.55 -7.75 19.30
CA GLN A 20 -0.41 -7.75 20.42
C GLN A 20 0.03 -6.85 21.58
N GLN A 21 1.34 -6.79 21.86
CA GLN A 21 1.90 -5.96 22.92
C GLN A 21 1.93 -4.47 22.59
N THR A 22 2.02 -4.11 21.31
CA THR A 22 2.15 -2.70 20.89
C THR A 22 0.82 -2.15 20.38
N LEU A 23 0.15 -2.86 19.47
CA LEU A 23 -1.10 -2.43 18.81
C LEU A 23 -2.36 -2.79 19.61
N GLY A 24 -2.23 -3.65 20.62
CA GLY A 24 -3.31 -4.09 21.51
C GLY A 24 -3.44 -3.32 22.83
N MET A 25 -2.49 -2.43 23.14
CA MET A 25 -2.45 -1.70 24.42
C MET A 25 -3.73 -0.87 24.63
N GLY A 26 -4.34 -1.01 25.81
CA GLY A 26 -5.56 -0.30 26.18
C GLY A 26 -6.86 -0.84 25.56
N LYS A 27 -6.81 -1.94 24.77
CA LYS A 27 -8.01 -2.52 24.13
C LYS A 27 -8.51 -3.75 24.89
N ARG A 28 -9.83 -3.98 24.84
CA ARG A 28 -10.48 -5.13 25.51
C ARG A 28 -10.07 -6.50 24.95
N ARG A 29 -9.59 -6.54 23.70
CA ARG A 29 -9.15 -7.77 23.00
C ARG A 29 -7.95 -7.47 22.10
N SER A 30 -6.93 -8.30 22.19
CA SER A 30 -5.76 -8.26 21.31
C SER A 30 -6.14 -8.66 19.87
N PRO A 31 -5.43 -8.16 18.85
CA PRO A 31 -5.67 -8.56 17.46
C PRO A 31 -5.50 -10.08 17.27
N PRO A 32 -6.37 -10.73 16.47
CA PRO A 32 -6.22 -12.14 16.11
C PRO A 32 -4.86 -12.45 15.48
N GLN A 33 -4.37 -13.67 15.71
CA GLN A 33 -3.09 -14.15 15.17
C GLN A 33 -2.97 -13.94 13.65
N ALA A 34 -4.03 -14.27 12.91
CA ALA A 34 -4.04 -14.14 11.44
C ALA A 34 -3.84 -12.68 10.99
N ILE A 35 -4.43 -11.71 11.68
CA ILE A 35 -4.28 -10.28 11.37
C ILE A 35 -2.86 -9.81 11.69
N CYS A 36 -2.32 -10.22 12.83
CA CYS A 36 -0.96 -9.85 13.24
C CYS A 36 0.08 -10.35 12.23
N LEU A 37 -0.08 -11.61 11.79
CA LEU A 37 0.79 -12.18 10.78
C LEU A 37 0.57 -11.50 9.43
N HIS A 38 -0.66 -11.32 8.96
CA HIS A 38 -0.91 -10.61 7.71
C HIS A 38 -0.22 -9.24 7.66
N LEU A 39 -0.36 -8.45 8.73
CA LEU A 39 0.30 -7.14 8.85
C LEU A 39 1.83 -7.25 8.78
N ALA A 40 2.44 -8.16 9.56
CA ALA A 40 3.89 -8.37 9.52
C ALA A 40 4.37 -8.75 8.11
N GLY A 41 3.58 -9.54 7.40
CA GLY A 41 3.82 -9.92 6.00
C GLY A 41 3.80 -8.72 5.04
N GLU A 42 2.80 -7.85 5.15
CA GLU A 42 2.72 -6.63 4.34
C GLU A 42 3.83 -5.63 4.66
N VAL A 43 4.17 -5.46 5.94
CA VAL A 43 5.28 -4.61 6.38
C VAL A 43 6.61 -5.12 5.80
N LEU A 44 6.84 -6.43 5.83
CA LEU A 44 8.02 -7.03 5.20
C LEU A 44 8.00 -6.83 3.68
N ALA A 45 6.83 -6.92 3.03
CA ALA A 45 6.70 -6.66 1.61
C ALA A 45 7.05 -5.20 1.23
N VAL A 46 6.72 -4.23 2.10
CA VAL A 46 7.17 -2.83 1.97
C VAL A 46 8.68 -2.73 2.12
N ALA A 47 9.27 -3.34 3.15
CA ALA A 47 10.72 -3.35 3.37
C ALA A 47 11.50 -3.96 2.18
N ARG A 48 10.95 -5.01 1.56
CA ARG A 48 11.52 -5.64 0.35
C ARG A 48 11.17 -4.92 -0.96
N GLY A 49 10.32 -3.89 -0.91
CA GLY A 49 9.94 -3.10 -2.07
C GLY A 49 9.04 -3.83 -3.07
N LEU A 50 8.28 -4.80 -2.60
CA LEU A 50 7.23 -5.41 -3.42
C LEU A 50 6.03 -4.48 -3.57
N LYS A 51 5.80 -3.62 -2.57
CA LYS A 51 4.86 -2.49 -2.61
C LYS A 51 5.44 -1.24 -1.94
N PRO A 52 5.06 -0.03 -2.39
CA PRO A 52 5.58 1.22 -1.85
C PRO A 52 5.12 1.52 -0.41
N ALA A 53 3.87 1.19 -0.09
CA ALA A 53 3.28 1.43 1.22
C ALA A 53 2.26 0.35 1.58
N VAL A 54 1.93 0.24 2.87
CA VAL A 54 0.73 -0.44 3.37
C VAL A 54 -0.09 0.55 4.19
N LEU A 55 -1.41 0.57 3.97
CA LEU A 55 -2.36 1.32 4.78
C LEU A 55 -2.67 0.50 6.04
N TYR A 56 -2.54 1.11 7.21
CA TYR A 56 -2.91 0.47 8.46
C TYR A 56 -4.39 0.71 8.79
N ASP A 57 -5.19 -0.34 8.74
CA ASP A 57 -6.65 -0.32 8.96
C ASP A 57 -7.13 -1.36 9.98
N CYS A 58 -6.20 -2.06 10.65
CA CYS A 58 -6.53 -3.20 11.51
C CYS A 58 -7.32 -2.80 12.77
N ASN A 59 -7.02 -1.64 13.35
CA ASN A 59 -7.68 -1.10 14.54
C ASN A 59 -7.33 0.40 14.71
N CYS A 60 -7.87 1.06 15.74
CA CYS A 60 -7.60 2.50 16.01
C CYS A 60 -6.22 2.80 16.65
N ALA A 61 -5.15 2.09 16.30
CA ALA A 61 -3.80 2.41 16.79
C ALA A 61 -3.27 3.66 16.06
N GLY A 62 -2.62 4.57 16.78
CA GLY A 62 -2.04 5.78 16.21
C GLY A 62 -0.59 5.58 15.77
N ALA A 63 0.03 6.66 15.30
CA ALA A 63 1.42 6.65 14.86
C ALA A 63 2.41 6.19 15.95
N SER A 64 2.17 6.52 17.22
CA SER A 64 3.05 6.12 18.34
C SER A 64 3.03 4.61 18.59
N GLU A 65 1.86 3.98 18.56
CA GLU A 65 1.73 2.52 18.70
C GLU A 65 2.32 1.80 17.48
N LEU A 66 2.09 2.33 16.27
CA LEU A 66 2.71 1.81 15.05
C LEU A 66 4.23 1.93 15.08
N GLN A 67 4.75 3.04 15.59
CA GLN A 67 6.20 3.24 15.74
C GLN A 67 6.77 2.19 16.69
N SER A 68 6.15 2.01 17.86
CA SER A 68 6.55 0.98 18.83
C SER A 68 6.52 -0.43 18.22
N TYR A 69 5.50 -0.73 17.41
CA TYR A 69 5.40 -2.01 16.69
C TYR A 69 6.57 -2.23 15.71
N LEU A 70 6.87 -1.24 14.87
CA LEU A 70 7.96 -1.34 13.90
C LEU A 70 9.33 -1.41 14.58
N GLU A 71 9.53 -0.70 15.70
CA GLU A 71 10.74 -0.77 16.51
C GLU A 71 10.91 -2.16 17.13
N GLU A 72 9.83 -2.78 17.62
CA GLU A 72 9.86 -4.15 18.12
C GLU A 72 10.21 -5.16 17.02
N LEU A 73 9.61 -5.02 15.83
CA LEU A 73 9.98 -5.85 14.67
C LEU A 73 11.45 -5.69 14.28
N GLN A 74 11.98 -4.47 14.36
CA GLN A 74 13.40 -4.20 14.11
C GLN A 74 14.28 -4.83 15.20
N GLY A 75 13.89 -4.74 16.47
CA GLY A 75 14.56 -5.39 17.60
C GLY A 75 14.61 -6.91 17.49
N LEU A 76 13.59 -7.52 16.89
CA LEU A 76 13.54 -8.94 16.54
C LEU A 76 14.40 -9.33 15.32
N GLY A 77 15.05 -8.36 14.65
CA GLY A 77 15.80 -8.57 13.42
C GLY A 77 14.92 -8.89 12.21
N PHE A 78 13.61 -8.68 12.31
CA PHE A 78 12.66 -8.90 11.20
C PHE A 78 12.82 -7.83 10.11
N LEU A 79 13.08 -6.59 10.53
CA LEU A 79 13.32 -5.46 9.65
C LEU A 79 14.79 -5.05 9.73
N THR A 80 15.42 -4.86 8.57
CA THR A 80 16.85 -4.48 8.46
C THR A 80 17.06 -2.98 8.32
N PHE A 81 16.00 -2.22 8.05
CA PHE A 81 16.01 -0.76 7.90
C PHE A 81 14.75 -0.16 8.51
N GLY A 82 14.86 1.06 9.00
CA GLY A 82 13.74 1.83 9.52
C GLY A 82 12.73 2.15 8.42
N LEU A 83 11.47 1.74 8.62
CA LEU A 83 10.34 2.22 7.84
C LEU A 83 9.82 3.53 8.42
N HIS A 84 9.04 4.25 7.62
CA HIS A 84 8.44 5.52 8.02
C HIS A 84 6.92 5.40 8.14
N ILE A 85 6.34 6.06 9.12
CA ILE A 85 4.89 6.15 9.30
C ILE A 85 4.44 7.52 8.80
N LEU A 86 3.71 7.53 7.69
CA LEU A 86 3.15 8.72 7.10
C LEU A 86 1.67 8.84 7.48
N GLU A 87 1.34 9.85 8.29
CA GLU A 87 -0.04 10.19 8.63
C GLU A 87 -0.62 11.14 7.58
N ILE A 88 -1.80 10.79 7.05
CA ILE A 88 -2.57 11.62 6.11
C ILE A 88 -4.04 11.59 6.56
N GLY A 89 -4.55 12.73 7.01
CA GLY A 89 -5.86 12.79 7.68
C GLY A 89 -5.85 11.96 8.97
N GLU A 90 -6.79 11.02 9.09
CA GLU A 90 -6.89 10.08 10.22
C GLU A 90 -6.25 8.71 9.93
N ASN A 91 -5.57 8.58 8.78
CA ASN A 91 -5.03 7.32 8.31
C ASN A 91 -3.50 7.30 8.46
N SER A 92 -2.95 6.11 8.72
CA SER A 92 -1.52 5.88 8.82
C SER A 92 -1.05 4.91 7.73
N LEU A 93 -0.03 5.31 6.96
CA LEU A 93 0.65 4.42 6.02
C LEU A 93 2.05 4.08 6.53
N ILE A 94 2.42 2.81 6.45
CA ILE A 94 3.80 2.37 6.67
C ILE A 94 4.48 2.34 5.30
N VAL A 95 5.53 3.15 5.15
CA VAL A 95 6.19 3.42 3.87
C VAL A 95 7.68 3.17 3.92
N SER A 96 8.26 2.85 2.77
CA SER A 96 9.69 3.03 2.54
C SER A 96 9.89 4.37 1.81
N PRO A 97 10.45 5.41 2.47
CA PRO A 97 10.53 6.75 1.88
C PRO A 97 11.21 6.78 0.50
N GLU A 98 12.32 6.06 0.35
CA GLU A 98 13.05 5.97 -0.92
C GLU A 98 12.17 5.39 -2.03
N ARG A 99 11.51 4.26 -1.75
CA ARG A 99 10.69 3.55 -2.74
C ARG A 99 9.41 4.30 -3.07
N VAL A 100 8.80 4.97 -2.10
CA VAL A 100 7.66 5.86 -2.37
C VAL A 100 8.10 7.02 -3.24
N CYS A 101 9.23 7.68 -2.96
CA CYS A 101 9.72 8.76 -3.82
C CYS A 101 9.95 8.29 -5.26
N GLN A 102 10.66 7.18 -5.45
CA GLN A 102 10.88 6.58 -6.77
C GLN A 102 9.55 6.26 -7.47
N HIS A 103 8.58 5.69 -6.74
CA HIS A 103 7.26 5.40 -7.30
C HIS A 103 6.52 6.68 -7.74
N LEU A 104 6.50 7.70 -6.88
CA LEU A 104 5.84 8.97 -7.16
C LEU A 104 6.49 9.72 -8.33
N GLU A 105 7.81 9.65 -8.48
CA GLU A 105 8.52 10.17 -9.64
C GLU A 105 8.07 9.47 -10.93
N GLN A 106 7.91 8.14 -10.92
CA GLN A 106 7.35 7.40 -12.07
C GLN A 106 5.90 7.80 -12.38
N VAL A 107 5.09 8.05 -11.35
CA VAL A 107 3.72 8.57 -11.53
C VAL A 107 3.73 9.91 -12.25
N LEU A 108 4.64 10.83 -11.89
CA LEU A 108 4.80 12.11 -12.59
C LEU A 108 5.26 11.96 -14.06
N LEU A 109 5.94 10.86 -14.39
CA LEU A 109 6.33 10.48 -15.76
C LEU A 109 5.19 9.79 -16.53
N GLY A 110 4.03 9.55 -15.91
CA GLY A 110 2.86 8.98 -16.57
C GLY A 110 2.89 7.45 -16.72
N THR A 111 3.57 6.73 -15.84
CA THR A 111 3.65 5.25 -15.90
C THR A 111 2.38 4.53 -15.43
N ILE A 112 1.41 5.27 -14.87
CA ILE A 112 0.12 4.75 -14.41
C ILE A 112 -1.03 5.45 -15.13
N ALA A 113 -2.22 4.84 -15.11
CA ALA A 113 -3.45 5.47 -15.58
C ALA A 113 -4.34 5.88 -14.41
N PHE A 114 -5.27 6.79 -14.67
CA PHE A 114 -6.30 7.17 -13.71
C PHE A 114 -7.67 6.90 -14.31
N VAL A 115 -8.63 6.53 -13.47
CA VAL A 115 -10.03 6.38 -13.87
C VAL A 115 -10.88 7.36 -13.08
N ASP A 116 -11.51 8.29 -13.79
CA ASP A 116 -12.50 9.20 -13.23
C ASP A 116 -13.81 8.44 -13.01
N VAL A 117 -14.24 8.43 -11.75
CA VAL A 117 -15.45 7.76 -11.26
C VAL A 117 -16.44 8.75 -10.62
N SER A 118 -16.27 10.05 -10.89
CA SER A 118 -17.14 11.11 -10.37
C SER A 118 -18.63 10.82 -10.63
N SER A 119 -19.49 11.15 -9.66
CA SER A 119 -20.94 10.95 -9.77
C SER A 119 -21.59 11.69 -10.94
N CYS A 120 -20.99 12.79 -11.41
CA CYS A 120 -21.47 13.52 -12.59
C CYS A 120 -21.23 12.77 -13.92
N GLN A 121 -20.35 11.76 -13.93
CA GLN A 121 -20.06 10.99 -15.14
C GLN A 121 -21.15 9.93 -15.37
N PRO A 122 -21.63 9.75 -16.61
CA PRO A 122 -22.58 8.68 -16.92
C PRO A 122 -21.94 7.29 -16.86
N HIS A 123 -20.63 7.19 -17.03
CA HIS A 123 -19.85 5.97 -16.96
C HIS A 123 -18.39 6.30 -16.58
N PRO A 124 -17.65 5.38 -15.95
CA PRO A 124 -16.25 5.63 -15.64
C PRO A 124 -15.44 5.86 -16.90
N SER A 125 -14.39 6.68 -16.81
CA SER A 125 -13.56 7.04 -17.96
C SER A 125 -12.09 7.15 -17.60
N VAL A 126 -11.20 6.81 -18.54
CA VAL A 126 -9.75 7.00 -18.33
C VAL A 126 -9.43 8.49 -18.44
N CYS A 127 -8.67 8.99 -17.47
CA CYS A 127 -8.13 10.35 -17.49
C CYS A 127 -6.60 10.34 -17.36
N SER A 128 -5.99 11.40 -17.87
CA SER A 128 -4.55 11.64 -17.82
C SER A 128 -4.19 12.48 -16.59
N LEU A 129 -2.94 12.35 -16.13
CA LEU A 129 -2.41 13.16 -15.04
C LEU A 129 -2.52 14.68 -15.32
N ASP A 130 -2.47 15.10 -16.60
CA ASP A 130 -2.63 16.50 -17.00
C ASP A 130 -4.04 17.05 -16.78
N GLN A 131 -5.05 16.17 -16.77
CA GLN A 131 -6.45 16.55 -16.48
C GLN A 131 -6.72 16.65 -14.98
N LEU A 132 -5.90 16.01 -14.15
CA LEU A 132 -6.00 16.02 -12.70
C LEU A 132 -5.28 17.24 -12.14
N ARG A 133 -6.00 18.36 -12.12
CA ARG A 133 -5.55 19.62 -11.53
C ARG A 133 -5.06 19.36 -10.11
N ASP A 134 -3.95 20.00 -9.77
CA ASP A 134 -3.31 19.95 -8.45
C ASP A 134 -2.70 18.59 -8.03
N LEU A 135 -3.06 17.47 -8.68
CA LEU A 135 -2.47 16.16 -8.34
C LEU A 135 -0.95 16.13 -8.54
N LYS A 136 -0.45 16.77 -9.60
CA LYS A 136 1.01 16.90 -9.80
C LYS A 136 1.69 17.66 -8.66
N ALA A 137 1.07 18.75 -8.20
CA ALA A 137 1.59 19.56 -7.12
C ALA A 137 1.56 18.78 -5.79
N LEU A 138 0.46 18.06 -5.54
CA LEU A 138 0.32 17.17 -4.39
C LEU A 138 1.37 16.06 -4.39
N VAL A 139 1.56 15.36 -5.52
CA VAL A 139 2.58 14.32 -5.64
C VAL A 139 3.98 14.89 -5.39
N ALA A 140 4.27 16.08 -5.92
CA ALA A 140 5.55 16.77 -5.68
C ALA A 140 5.71 17.21 -4.20
N GLU A 141 4.63 17.62 -3.53
CA GLU A 141 4.62 17.94 -2.11
C GLU A 141 4.99 16.71 -1.27
N ILE A 142 4.38 15.55 -1.54
CA ILE A 142 4.70 14.30 -0.86
C ILE A 142 6.17 13.91 -1.09
N ILE A 143 6.66 13.99 -2.34
CA ILE A 143 8.07 13.72 -2.66
C ILE A 143 8.99 14.64 -1.84
N THR A 144 8.72 15.94 -1.84
CA THR A 144 9.54 16.94 -1.15
C THR A 144 9.57 16.67 0.36
N HIS A 145 8.41 16.35 0.94
CA HIS A 145 8.29 15.99 2.35
C HIS A 145 9.14 14.76 2.69
N LEU A 146 8.98 13.67 1.93
CA LEU A 146 9.72 12.41 2.16
C LEU A 146 11.23 12.54 1.92
N GLN A 147 11.65 13.30 0.89
CA GLN A 147 13.07 13.59 0.64
C GLN A 147 13.68 14.46 1.75
N GLY A 148 12.90 15.34 2.36
CA GLY A 148 13.30 16.10 3.55
C GLY A 148 13.69 15.19 4.71
N LEU A 149 12.99 14.06 4.87
CA LEU A 149 13.25 13.07 5.92
C LEU A 149 14.48 12.19 5.62
N GLN A 150 14.75 11.90 4.35
CA GLN A 150 15.89 11.06 3.93
C GLN A 150 17.26 11.66 4.25
N ARG A 151 17.35 12.96 4.53
CA ARG A 151 18.61 13.61 4.94
C ARG A 151 19.12 13.10 6.28
N ASP A 152 18.22 12.58 7.12
CA ASP A 152 18.54 11.88 8.35
C ASP A 152 18.43 10.38 8.09
N LEU A 153 19.44 9.80 7.43
CA LEU A 153 19.57 8.35 7.13
C LEU A 153 19.73 7.52 8.42
N SER A 154 18.74 7.59 9.30
CA SER A 154 18.69 6.79 10.50
C SER A 154 18.19 5.39 10.13
N LEU A 155 18.79 4.38 10.73
CA LEU A 155 18.22 3.04 10.74
C LEU A 155 16.91 2.99 11.56
N ALA A 156 16.50 4.07 12.21
CA ALA A 156 15.37 4.08 13.12
C ALA A 156 14.04 4.27 12.39
N VAL A 157 12.99 3.74 13.01
CA VAL A 157 11.61 4.03 12.64
C VAL A 157 11.33 5.51 12.90
N SER A 158 10.60 6.15 11.99
CA SER A 158 10.22 7.55 12.12
C SER A 158 8.75 7.74 11.75
N HIS A 159 8.16 8.85 12.14
CA HIS A 159 6.81 9.22 11.74
C HIS A 159 6.73 10.71 11.36
N SER A 160 5.78 11.05 10.50
CA SER A 160 5.47 12.43 10.13
C SER A 160 4.03 12.55 9.65
N ARG A 161 3.55 13.79 9.50
CA ARG A 161 2.18 14.08 9.10
C ARG A 161 2.13 15.06 7.94
N LEU A 162 1.26 14.78 6.98
CA LEU A 162 0.89 15.69 5.91
C LEU A 162 -0.51 16.28 6.17
N HIS A 163 -0.66 17.55 5.81
CA HIS A 163 -1.96 18.22 5.87
C HIS A 163 -2.74 17.88 4.60
N SER A 164 -3.86 17.18 4.74
CA SER A 164 -4.63 16.63 3.62
C SER A 164 -5.92 17.38 3.32
N SER A 165 -6.01 18.66 3.70
CA SER A 165 -7.19 19.48 3.38
C SER A 165 -7.40 19.51 1.86
N ASP A 166 -8.62 19.19 1.42
CA ASP A 166 -9.05 19.18 0.02
C ASP A 166 -8.37 18.12 -0.87
N TRP A 167 -7.78 17.08 -0.28
CA TRP A 167 -7.20 15.97 -1.05
C TRP A 167 -8.23 14.89 -1.35
N ASN A 168 -8.22 14.36 -2.58
CA ASN A 168 -8.90 13.11 -2.87
C ASN A 168 -8.08 11.95 -2.29
N LEU A 169 -8.35 11.60 -1.02
CA LEU A 169 -7.61 10.56 -0.31
C LEU A 169 -7.68 9.20 -1.00
N CYS A 170 -8.78 8.87 -1.68
CA CYS A 170 -8.89 7.63 -2.46
C CYS A 170 -7.83 7.60 -3.58
N THR A 171 -7.71 8.70 -4.34
CA THR A 171 -6.67 8.83 -5.37
C THR A 171 -5.27 8.77 -4.77
N VAL A 172 -5.02 9.53 -3.71
CA VAL A 172 -3.71 9.61 -3.06
C VAL A 172 -3.30 8.25 -2.50
N PHE A 173 -4.20 7.53 -1.83
CA PHE A 173 -3.92 6.20 -1.29
C PHE A 173 -3.76 5.17 -2.39
N GLY A 174 -4.56 5.22 -3.46
CA GLY A 174 -4.35 4.34 -4.62
C GLY A 174 -2.95 4.51 -5.22
N ILE A 175 -2.46 5.75 -5.32
CA ILE A 175 -1.08 6.04 -5.74
C ILE A 175 -0.08 5.49 -4.70
N LEU A 176 -0.21 5.88 -3.42
CA LEU A 176 0.76 5.51 -2.38
C LEU A 176 0.84 4.00 -2.14
N LEU A 177 -0.26 3.26 -2.35
CA LEU A 177 -0.30 1.81 -2.28
C LEU A 177 0.28 1.12 -3.52
N GLY A 178 0.57 1.88 -4.59
CA GLY A 178 1.19 1.39 -5.81
C GLY A 178 0.20 0.76 -6.80
N TYR A 179 -1.06 1.19 -6.79
CA TYR A 179 -2.04 0.71 -7.76
C TYR A 179 -1.73 1.26 -9.15
N PRO A 180 -1.77 0.41 -10.20
CA PRO A 180 -1.48 0.85 -11.56
C PRO A 180 -2.60 1.70 -12.17
N VAL A 181 -3.80 1.65 -11.58
CA VAL A 181 -4.98 2.38 -12.03
C VAL A 181 -5.76 2.94 -10.82
N PRO A 182 -5.28 4.00 -10.16
CA PRO A 182 -6.02 4.65 -9.08
C PRO A 182 -7.33 5.29 -9.58
N TYR A 183 -8.36 5.23 -8.75
CA TYR A 183 -9.60 5.96 -8.99
C TYR A 183 -9.48 7.42 -8.57
N THR A 184 -10.21 8.29 -9.26
CA THR A 184 -10.27 9.71 -8.95
C THR A 184 -11.67 10.26 -9.16
N PHE A 185 -12.02 11.29 -8.40
CA PHE A 185 -13.32 11.91 -8.45
C PHE A 185 -13.28 13.34 -7.90
N HIS A 186 -14.32 14.12 -8.20
CA HIS A 186 -14.49 15.47 -7.68
C HIS A 186 -15.07 15.48 -6.25
N LEU A 187 -14.30 15.96 -5.28
CA LEU A 187 -14.67 16.01 -3.84
C LEU A 187 -15.98 16.74 -3.53
N ASN A 188 -16.37 17.72 -4.35
CA ASN A 188 -17.51 18.60 -4.06
C ASN A 188 -18.87 18.06 -4.56
N GLN A 189 -18.96 16.77 -4.91
CA GLN A 189 -20.14 16.18 -5.56
C GLN A 189 -20.85 15.08 -4.74
N GLY A 190 -20.60 15.03 -3.44
CA GLY A 190 -21.19 14.03 -2.51
C GLY A 190 -20.38 12.73 -2.44
N ASP A 191 -20.87 11.77 -1.65
CA ASP A 191 -20.20 10.48 -1.39
C ASP A 191 -20.47 9.42 -2.49
N ASP A 192 -21.27 9.75 -3.50
CA ASP A 192 -21.65 8.85 -4.58
C ASP A 192 -20.58 8.79 -5.68
N ASN A 193 -20.56 7.68 -6.43
CA ASN A 193 -19.71 7.49 -7.60
C ASN A 193 -20.48 6.77 -8.72
N CYS A 194 -19.94 6.80 -9.94
CA CYS A 194 -20.59 6.22 -11.11
C CYS A 194 -20.38 4.68 -11.25
N LEU A 195 -19.91 3.99 -10.19
CA LEU A 195 -19.59 2.55 -10.27
C LEU A 195 -20.73 1.63 -9.87
N ALA A 196 -21.87 2.16 -9.41
CA ALA A 196 -23.03 1.34 -9.07
C ALA A 196 -23.45 0.45 -10.25
N LEU A 197 -23.57 -0.86 -10.01
CA LEU A 197 -23.89 -1.88 -11.00
C LEU A 197 -22.92 -1.95 -12.20
N THR A 198 -21.78 -1.28 -12.13
CA THR A 198 -20.73 -1.38 -13.15
C THR A 198 -19.93 -2.66 -12.90
N PRO A 199 -19.73 -3.54 -13.89
CA PRO A 199 -18.84 -4.68 -13.76
C PRO A 199 -17.40 -4.22 -13.52
N LEU A 200 -16.79 -4.73 -12.47
CA LEU A 200 -15.42 -4.43 -12.07
C LEU A 200 -14.56 -5.68 -12.19
N ARG A 201 -13.42 -5.56 -12.87
CA ARG A 201 -12.37 -6.56 -12.84
C ARG A 201 -11.48 -6.31 -11.64
N VAL A 202 -11.56 -7.19 -10.66
CA VAL A 202 -10.73 -7.17 -9.45
C VAL A 202 -9.46 -7.93 -9.71
N PHE A 203 -8.31 -7.28 -9.56
CA PHE A 203 -7.00 -7.88 -9.59
C PHE A 203 -6.54 -8.19 -8.17
N THR A 204 -5.95 -9.37 -8.01
CA THR A 204 -5.37 -9.78 -6.75
C THR A 204 -3.98 -10.34 -6.96
N ALA A 205 -3.01 -9.82 -6.22
CA ALA A 205 -1.68 -10.39 -6.13
C ALA A 205 -1.49 -11.03 -4.75
N ARG A 206 -1.08 -12.30 -4.72
CA ARG A 206 -0.77 -13.04 -3.48
C ARG A 206 0.64 -13.60 -3.52
N ILE A 207 1.26 -13.63 -2.36
CA ILE A 207 2.59 -14.20 -2.16
C ILE A 207 2.56 -15.16 -0.97
N SER A 208 3.22 -16.29 -1.10
CA SER A 208 3.48 -17.21 0.00
C SER A 208 4.62 -16.68 0.86
N TRP A 209 4.50 -16.90 2.16
CA TRP A 209 5.49 -16.54 3.16
C TRP A 209 5.29 -17.46 4.35
N LEU A 210 6.35 -17.74 5.13
CA LEU A 210 6.33 -18.60 6.33
C LEU A 210 5.61 -19.94 6.18
N LEU A 211 6.35 -21.05 6.32
CA LEU A 211 5.77 -22.39 6.15
C LEU A 211 4.51 -22.60 7.02
N GLY A 212 3.40 -22.99 6.38
CA GLY A 212 2.13 -23.26 7.03
C GLY A 212 1.26 -22.03 7.31
N GLN A 213 1.67 -20.82 6.89
CA GLN A 213 0.83 -19.63 6.97
C GLN A 213 0.04 -19.39 5.67
N PRO A 214 -1.15 -18.76 5.76
CA PRO A 214 -1.86 -18.30 4.59
C PRO A 214 -1.03 -17.31 3.76
N PRO A 215 -1.19 -17.29 2.42
CA PRO A 215 -0.57 -16.27 1.58
C PRO A 215 -0.99 -14.85 1.98
N ILE A 216 -0.07 -13.90 1.84
CA ILE A 216 -0.37 -12.48 2.04
C ILE A 216 -1.08 -11.94 0.81
N LEU A 217 -2.11 -11.11 1.05
CA LEU A 217 -2.71 -10.29 0.02
C LEU A 217 -1.84 -9.06 -0.21
N LEU A 218 -1.03 -9.08 -1.27
CA LEU A 218 -0.08 -8.01 -1.55
C LEU A 218 -0.76 -6.79 -2.19
N TYR A 219 -1.62 -7.06 -3.19
CA TYR A 219 -2.42 -6.04 -3.88
C TYR A 219 -3.84 -6.55 -4.06
N SER A 220 -4.81 -5.63 -3.90
CA SER A 220 -6.20 -5.83 -4.24
C SER A 220 -6.76 -4.51 -4.78
N PHE A 221 -6.99 -4.43 -6.08
CA PHE A 221 -7.55 -3.25 -6.72
C PHE A 221 -8.51 -3.67 -7.82
N SER A 222 -9.35 -2.74 -8.28
CA SER A 222 -10.29 -3.00 -9.36
C SER A 222 -10.13 -1.99 -10.48
N VAL A 223 -10.60 -2.37 -11.67
CA VAL A 223 -10.82 -1.47 -12.80
C VAL A 223 -12.19 -1.75 -13.40
N PRO A 224 -12.89 -0.76 -13.98
CA PRO A 224 -14.11 -1.01 -14.73
C PRO A 224 -13.82 -1.95 -15.91
N GLU A 225 -14.59 -3.03 -16.04
CA GLU A 225 -14.37 -4.05 -17.07
C GLU A 225 -14.45 -3.46 -18.48
N SER A 226 -15.30 -2.45 -18.68
CA SER A 226 -15.43 -1.72 -19.95
C SER A 226 -14.13 -1.01 -20.37
N LEU A 227 -13.28 -0.62 -19.41
CA LEU A 227 -12.01 0.08 -19.66
C LEU A 227 -10.81 -0.88 -19.72
N PHE A 228 -10.97 -2.15 -19.30
CA PHE A 228 -9.88 -3.12 -19.26
C PHE A 228 -9.11 -3.27 -20.58
N PRO A 229 -9.75 -3.31 -21.77
CA PRO A 229 -9.00 -3.39 -23.03
C PRO A 229 -7.99 -2.25 -23.22
N GLY A 230 -8.35 -1.02 -22.82
CA GLY A 230 -7.47 0.16 -22.91
C GLY A 230 -6.42 0.24 -21.81
N LEU A 231 -6.62 -0.45 -20.69
CA LEU A 231 -5.70 -0.45 -19.54
C LEU A 231 -4.73 -1.64 -19.54
N ARG A 232 -4.88 -2.57 -20.50
CA ARG A 232 -4.14 -3.85 -20.54
C ARG A 232 -2.63 -3.67 -20.52
N ASP A 233 -2.09 -2.73 -21.28
CA ASP A 233 -0.63 -2.53 -21.38
C ASP A 233 -0.04 -1.99 -20.06
N ILE A 234 -0.76 -1.11 -19.38
CA ILE A 234 -0.37 -0.58 -18.07
C ILE A 234 -0.39 -1.70 -17.02
N LEU A 235 -1.45 -2.52 -17.01
CA LEU A 235 -1.59 -3.65 -16.09
C LEU A 235 -0.50 -4.72 -16.34
N ASN A 236 -0.21 -5.04 -17.60
CA ASN A 236 0.86 -5.97 -17.97
C ASN A 236 2.24 -5.45 -17.55
N THR A 237 2.49 -4.15 -17.72
CA THR A 237 3.75 -3.52 -17.31
C THR A 237 3.90 -3.57 -15.80
N TRP A 238 2.86 -3.19 -15.05
CA TRP A 238 2.83 -3.31 -13.60
C TRP A 238 3.08 -4.74 -13.12
N GLU A 239 2.44 -5.75 -13.72
CA GLU A 239 2.66 -7.15 -13.35
C GLU A 239 4.11 -7.58 -13.63
N LYS A 240 4.67 -7.20 -14.79
CA LYS A 240 6.05 -7.51 -15.15
C LYS A 240 7.04 -6.88 -14.17
N ASP A 241 6.82 -5.63 -13.78
CA ASP A 241 7.65 -4.91 -12.82
C ASP A 241 7.56 -5.54 -11.44
N LEU A 242 6.35 -5.89 -11.00
CA LEU A 242 6.13 -6.61 -9.74
C LEU A 242 6.86 -7.95 -9.74
N ARG A 243 6.77 -8.75 -10.81
CA ARG A 243 7.51 -10.01 -10.96
C ARG A 243 9.02 -9.81 -10.97
N THR A 244 9.49 -8.68 -11.50
CA THR A 244 10.92 -8.34 -11.51
C THR A 244 11.41 -8.03 -10.09
N ARG A 245 10.71 -7.17 -9.35
CA ARG A 245 11.01 -6.88 -7.93
C ARG A 245 10.88 -8.13 -7.05
N PHE A 246 9.92 -8.99 -7.35
CA PHE A 246 9.75 -10.26 -6.64
C PHE A 246 10.95 -11.20 -6.77
N ARG A 247 11.65 -11.19 -7.92
CA ARG A 247 12.85 -12.02 -8.13
C ARG A 247 14.10 -11.50 -7.42
N THR A 248 14.09 -10.24 -6.93
CA THR A 248 15.24 -9.64 -6.25
C THR A 248 15.21 -9.83 -4.73
N GLN A 249 14.23 -10.57 -4.20
CA GLN A 249 14.08 -10.87 -2.77
C GLN A 249 14.00 -12.39 -2.54
N ASN A 250 14.17 -12.82 -1.29
CA ASN A 250 14.20 -14.23 -0.89
C ASN A 250 13.34 -14.58 0.34
N ASP A 251 12.51 -13.66 0.83
CA ASP A 251 11.60 -13.92 1.97
C ASP A 251 10.24 -14.49 1.54
N PHE A 252 9.85 -14.24 0.29
CA PHE A 252 8.56 -14.61 -0.27
C PHE A 252 8.71 -15.59 -1.43
N ALA A 253 7.72 -16.47 -1.56
CA ALA A 253 7.59 -17.47 -2.63
C ALA A 253 6.24 -17.33 -3.36
N ASP A 254 6.10 -18.02 -4.49
CA ASP A 254 4.84 -18.23 -5.21
C ASP A 254 4.00 -16.96 -5.49
N LEU A 255 4.61 -15.94 -6.10
CA LEU A 255 3.84 -14.79 -6.58
C LEU A 255 2.81 -15.22 -7.63
N SER A 256 1.54 -15.09 -7.24
CA SER A 256 0.38 -15.30 -8.09
C SER A 256 -0.37 -13.99 -8.30
N VAL A 257 -0.78 -13.75 -9.55
CA VAL A 257 -1.64 -12.63 -9.92
C VAL A 257 -2.85 -13.23 -10.62
N SER A 258 -4.03 -12.91 -10.13
CA SER A 258 -5.31 -13.39 -10.66
C SER A 258 -6.27 -12.22 -10.83
N SER A 259 -7.30 -12.41 -11.66
CA SER A 259 -8.40 -11.45 -11.76
C SER A 259 -9.75 -12.14 -11.86
N GLU A 260 -10.77 -11.53 -11.29
CA GLU A 260 -12.17 -11.94 -11.43
C GLU A 260 -13.07 -10.74 -11.75
N ILE A 261 -14.26 -10.98 -12.30
CA ILE A 261 -15.23 -9.92 -12.57
C ILE A 261 -16.34 -10.01 -11.52
N VAL A 262 -16.63 -8.88 -10.87
CA VAL A 262 -17.71 -8.73 -9.89
C VAL A 262 -18.60 -7.57 -10.29
N THR A 263 -19.88 -7.63 -9.88
CA THR A 263 -20.81 -6.52 -10.02
C THR A 263 -21.43 -6.26 -8.66
N LEU A 264 -21.28 -5.04 -8.16
CA LEU A 264 -21.76 -4.64 -6.83
C LEU A 264 -22.87 -3.59 -6.96
N PRO A 265 -23.87 -3.61 -6.06
CA PRO A 265 -24.94 -2.61 -6.06
C PRO A 265 -24.40 -1.20 -5.73
N ALA A 266 -23.33 -1.12 -4.94
CA ALA A 266 -22.63 0.11 -4.61
C ALA A 266 -21.14 -0.21 -4.36
N VAL A 267 -20.28 0.80 -4.53
CA VAL A 267 -18.84 0.73 -4.30
C VAL A 267 -18.47 1.87 -3.37
N ALA A 268 -17.85 1.56 -2.23
CA ALA A 268 -17.30 2.58 -1.33
C ALA A 268 -15.86 2.90 -1.74
N LEU A 269 -15.48 4.19 -1.66
CA LEU A 269 -14.19 4.72 -2.07
C LEU A 269 -13.46 5.40 -0.92
#